data_AF-A0A952C3A8-F1
#
_entry.id   AF-A0A952C3A8-F1
#
_cell.length_a   1.000
_cell.length_b   1.000
_cell.length_c   1.000
_cell.angle_alpha   90.00
_cell.angle_beta   90.00
_cell.angle_gamma   90.00
#
_symmetry.space_group_name_H-M   'P 1'
#
loop_
_entity.id
_entity.type
_entity.pdbx_description
1 polymer ?
#
loop_
_entity_poly.entity_id
_entity_poly.type
_entity_poly.pdbx_seq_one_letter_code
_entity_poly.pdbx_strand_id
1 'polypeptide(L)' 'QKVSMSGAGSYDAKELACQIADVSISGLGSAVVNVSERLEVSISGAGTVEYIGNPTVTQNISGLGRVHRR' A
#
# COMPACT_ATOMS: atom_id res chain seq x y z
N GLN A 1 9.87 1.94 4.31
CA GLN A 1 9.09 0.82 4.84
C GLN A 1 8.87 -0.19 3.73
N LYS A 2 8.92 -1.49 4.01
CA LYS A 2 8.55 -2.54 3.05
C LYS A 2 7.50 -3.45 3.66
N VAL A 3 6.38 -3.63 2.97
CA VAL A 3 5.24 -4.43 3.41
C VAL A 3 4.95 -5.46 2.33
N SER A 4 4.93 -6.74 2.71
CA SER A 4 4.54 -7.83 1.82
C SER A 4 3.46 -8.64 2.51
N MET A 5 2.31 -8.78 1.86
CA MET A 5 1.18 -9.56 2.37
C MET A 5 0.81 -10.65 1.37
N SER A 6 0.71 -11.88 1.84
CA SER A 6 0.21 -13.02 1.09
C SER A 6 -1.02 -13.62 1.79
N GLY A 7 -2.08 -13.88 1.03
CA GLY A 7 -3.34 -14.43 1.57
C GLY A 7 -4.32 -13.35 2.00
N ALA A 8 -4.96 -13.52 3.16
CA ALA A 8 -5.91 -12.57 3.73
C ALA A 8 -5.28 -11.79 4.89
N GLY A 9 -5.21 -10.45 4.81
CA GLY A 9 -4.55 -9.68 5.86
C GLY A 9 -4.81 -8.17 5.82
N SER A 10 -4.52 -7.51 6.95
CA SER A 10 -4.59 -6.06 7.09
C SER A 10 -3.34 -5.51 7.78
N TYR A 11 -2.86 -4.37 7.31
CA TYR A 11 -1.71 -3.65 7.85
C TYR A 11 -2.10 -2.19 8.14
N ASP A 12 -2.07 -1.76 9.40
CA ASP A 12 -2.28 -0.34 9.78
C ASP A 12 -0.97 0.24 10.32
N ALA A 13 -0.37 1.13 9.53
CA ALA A 13 0.84 1.87 9.88
C ALA A 13 0.66 3.39 9.76
N LYS A 14 -0.55 3.89 10.04
CA LYS A 14 -0.86 5.33 9.96
C LYS A 14 0.04 6.22 10.83
N GLU A 15 0.54 5.70 11.96
CA GLU A 15 1.40 6.42 12.90
C GLU A 15 2.91 6.25 12.59
N LEU A 16 3.25 5.37 11.66
CA LEU A 16 4.64 5.12 11.26
C LEU A 16 4.97 5.95 10.02
N ALA A 17 5.40 7.19 10.26
CA ALA A 17 5.86 8.08 9.19
C ALA A 17 7.16 7.57 8.56
N CYS A 18 7.20 7.53 7.23
CA CYS A 18 8.42 7.23 6.48
C CYS A 18 8.52 8.09 5.21
N GLN A 19 9.72 8.19 4.64
CA GLN A 19 9.89 8.90 3.36
C GLN A 19 9.49 8.03 2.17
N ILE A 20 9.87 6.75 2.22
CA ILE A 20 9.70 5.80 1.12
C ILE A 20 8.97 4.57 1.63
N ALA A 21 7.94 4.12 0.91
CA ALA A 21 7.21 2.89 1.17
C ALA A 21 7.07 2.02 -0.08
N ASP A 22 7.22 0.71 0.10
CA ASP A 22 6.98 -0.33 -0.90
C ASP A 22 5.93 -1.30 -0.32
N VAL A 23 4.79 -1.41 -0.98
CA VAL A 23 3.64 -2.20 -0.55
C VAL A 23 3.30 -3.23 -1.61
N SER A 24 3.46 -4.51 -1.28
CA SER A 24 3.12 -5.63 -2.14
C SER A 24 2.00 -6.46 -1.51
N ILE A 25 0.86 -6.58 -2.20
CA ILE A 25 -0.30 -7.38 -1.77
C ILE A 25 -0.57 -8.47 -2.79
N SER A 26 -0.50 -9.74 -2.35
CA SER A 26 -0.85 -10.92 -3.14
C SER A 26 -1.99 -11.67 -2.46
N GLY A 27 -3.22 -11.51 -2.95
CA GLY A 27 -4.43 -12.11 -2.36
C GLY A 27 -5.51 -11.10 -2.02
N LEU A 28 -6.08 -11.21 -0.81
CA LEU A 28 -7.12 -10.33 -0.27
C LEU A 28 -6.55 -9.48 0.86
N GLY A 29 -6.45 -8.15 0.70
CA GLY A 29 -5.92 -7.39 1.83
C GLY A 29 -6.00 -5.89 1.77
N SER A 30 -5.78 -5.27 2.92
CA SER A 30 -5.73 -3.81 3.07
C SER A 30 -4.43 -3.34 3.73
N ALA A 31 -3.89 -2.22 3.27
CA ALA A 31 -2.72 -1.59 3.90
C ALA A 31 -2.94 -0.08 4.04
N VAL A 32 -2.63 0.47 5.21
CA VAL A 32 -2.58 1.91 5.48
C VAL A 32 -1.13 2.28 5.76
N VAL A 33 -0.57 3.20 4.98
CA VAL A 33 0.84 3.65 5.12
C VAL A 33 0.94 5.17 5.22
N ASN A 34 1.88 5.68 6.02
CA ASN A 34 2.17 7.10 6.13
C ASN A 34 3.51 7.42 5.47
N VAL A 35 3.46 8.10 4.32
CA VAL A 35 4.61 8.24 3.43
C VAL A 35 4.67 9.64 2.80
N SER A 36 5.84 10.27 2.86
CA SER A 36 5.99 11.67 2.45
C SER A 36 6.61 11.89 1.07
N GLU A 37 7.39 10.96 0.52
CA GLU A 37 8.15 11.20 -0.73
C GLU A 37 7.82 10.21 -1.86
N ARG A 38 7.95 8.90 -1.64
CA ARG A 38 7.74 7.89 -2.69
C ARG A 38 6.96 6.69 -2.17
N LEU A 39 5.92 6.31 -2.91
CA LEU A 39 5.12 5.13 -2.62
C LEU A 39 5.07 4.23 -3.86
N GLU A 40 5.59 3.02 -3.72
CA GLU A 40 5.46 1.96 -4.73
C GLU A 40 4.44 0.93 -4.23
N VAL A 41 3.46 0.64 -5.07
CA VAL A 41 2.37 -0.30 -4.75
C VAL A 41 2.25 -1.35 -5.83
N SER A 42 2.29 -2.62 -5.44
CA SER A 42 2.02 -3.77 -6.29
C SER A 42 0.89 -4.60 -5.71
N ILE A 43 -0.21 -4.76 -6.46
CA ILE A 43 -1.38 -5.56 -6.03
C ILE A 43 -1.64 -6.64 -7.06
N SER A 44 -1.61 -7.90 -6.62
CA SER A 44 -1.98 -9.08 -7.39
C SER A 44 -3.13 -9.80 -6.68
N GLY A 45 -4.37 -9.55 -7.07
CA GLY A 45 -5.57 -10.07 -6.40
C GLY A 45 -6.64 -8.99 -6.18
N ALA A 46 -7.25 -8.97 -4.99
CA ALA A 46 -8.18 -7.90 -4.61
C ALA A 46 -7.72 -7.25 -3.30
N GLY A 47 -7.38 -5.96 -3.36
CA GLY A 47 -6.83 -5.29 -2.19
C GLY A 47 -6.88 -3.78 -2.26
N THR A 48 -6.79 -3.14 -1.11
CA THR A 48 -6.86 -1.69 -0.99
C THR A 48 -5.62 -1.15 -0.29
N VAL A 49 -4.97 -0.15 -0.88
CA VAL A 49 -3.88 0.58 -0.23
C VAL A 49 -4.32 2.02 -0.02
N GLU A 50 -4.37 2.42 1.25
CA GLU A 50 -4.59 3.78 1.68
C GLU A 50 -3.25 4.41 2.06
N TYR A 51 -3.00 5.63 1.62
CA TYR A 51 -1.79 6.35 2.00
C TYR A 51 -2.10 7.73 2.58
N ILE A 52 -1.28 8.11 3.55
CA ILE A 52 -1.27 9.42 4.22
C ILE A 52 0.01 10.13 3.77
N GLY A 53 -0.06 11.45 3.59
CA GLY A 53 1.04 12.28 3.10
C GLY A 53 0.85 12.75 1.66
N ASN A 54 1.95 13.14 1.00
CA ASN A 54 1.92 13.60 -0.39
C ASN A 54 3.09 13.00 -1.21
N PRO A 55 3.17 11.65 -1.30
CA PRO A 55 4.22 10.98 -2.04
C PRO A 55 3.97 11.05 -3.56
N THR A 56 5.02 10.82 -4.34
CA THR A 56 4.88 10.36 -5.72
C THR A 56 4.49 8.88 -5.71
N VAL A 57 3.32 8.55 -6.29
CA VAL A 57 2.76 7.19 -6.26
C VAL A 57 3.03 6.48 -7.58
N THR A 58 3.58 5.27 -7.50
CA THR A 58 3.67 4.31 -8.60
C THR A 58 2.87 3.08 -8.22
N GLN A 59 1.93 2.68 -9.08
CA GLN A 59 1.02 1.57 -8.80
C GLN A 59 0.98 0.57 -9.95
N ASN A 60 1.11 -0.70 -9.63
CA ASN A 60 0.96 -1.83 -10.53
C ASN A 60 -0.13 -2.74 -9.97
N ILE A 61 -1.29 -2.76 -10.63
CA ILE A 61 -2.48 -3.48 -10.12
C ILE A 61 -2.92 -4.50 -11.16
N SER A 62 -2.85 -5.77 -10.76
CA SER A 62 -3.36 -6.92 -11.50
C SER A 62 -4.53 -7.54 -10.71
N GLY A 63 -5.76 -7.18 -11.10
CA GLY A 63 -6.99 -7.67 -10.46
C GLY A 63 -7.91 -6.54 -9.96
N LEU A 64 -8.60 -6.78 -8.85
CA LEU A 64 -9.56 -5.86 -8.21
C LEU A 64 -8.88 -5.06 -7.09
N GLY A 65 -7.83 -4.32 -7.44
CA GLY A 65 -7.07 -3.49 -6.51
C GLY A 65 -7.47 -2.02 -6.56
N ARG A 66 -7.35 -1.31 -5.43
CA ARG A 66 -7.52 0.15 -5.36
C ARG A 66 -6.41 0.78 -4.53
N VAL A 67 -5.91 1.91 -5.01
CA VAL A 67 -4.97 2.75 -4.26
C VAL A 67 -5.59 4.13 -4.17
N HIS A 68 -5.72 4.68 -2.96
CA HIS A 68 -6.23 6.04 -2.80
C HIS A 68 -5.60 6.76 -1.62
N ARG A 69 -5.58 8.07 -1.73
CA ARG A 69 -5.20 8.95 -0.63
C ARG A 69 -6.32 8.97 0.42
N ARG A 70 -5.92 8.98 1.69
CA ARG A 70 -6.84 9.20 2.80
C ARG A 70 -7.16 10.67 3.01
#